data_AF-A0A662L213-F1
#
_entry.id   AF-A0A662L213-F1
#
_cell.length_a   1.000
_cell.length_b   1.000
_cell.length_c   1.000
_cell.angle_alpha   90.00
_cell.angle_beta   90.00
_cell.angle_gamma   90.00
#
_symmetry.space_group_name_H-M   'P 1'
#
loop_
_entity.id
_entity.type
_entity.pdbx_description
1 polymer ?
#
loop_
_entity_poly.entity_id
_entity_poly.type
_entity_poly.pdbx_seq_one_letter_code
_entity_poly.pdbx_strand_id
1 'polypeptide(L)'
;MHVMQREEWEDEKAMESKIKLLTIIFLLSFSALLISIFQTQLKEYDFYLHFLYLPIVLSTFWWGKKGILASLILGMFLVSAAVVRHEPSGEIFSYSIEAILFFIVALLVGILSDEKNDALREEMQFKMDTAHYFFNPLCIAEGNIDLALKDAPEEIKEELEAAQKAVQRIKKVVRNVVEEGKVYE
;
A
#
# COMPACT_ATOMS: atom_id res chain seq x y z
N MET A 1 25.36 -10.08 -8.96
CA MET A 1 24.66 -8.78 -8.90
C MET A 1 23.16 -8.95 -8.63
N HIS A 2 22.44 -9.80 -9.39
CA HIS A 2 21.01 -10.07 -9.15
C HIS A 2 20.65 -10.75 -7.81
N VAL A 3 21.56 -11.53 -7.19
CA VAL A 3 21.31 -12.18 -5.89
C VAL A 3 21.43 -11.18 -4.73
N MET A 4 22.48 -10.33 -4.74
CA MET A 4 22.65 -9.26 -3.74
C MET A 4 21.47 -8.28 -3.73
N GLN A 5 20.98 -7.86 -4.90
CA GLN A 5 19.80 -6.99 -4.98
C GLN A 5 18.51 -7.63 -4.46
N ARG A 6 18.41 -8.97 -4.51
CA ARG A 6 17.25 -9.69 -3.97
C ARG A 6 17.30 -9.76 -2.45
N GLU A 7 18.48 -10.04 -1.88
CA GLU A 7 18.68 -10.05 -0.43
C GLU A 7 18.44 -8.67 0.19
N GLU A 8 18.99 -7.61 -0.41
CA GLU A 8 18.77 -6.22 0.04
C GLU A 8 17.28 -5.83 0.03
N TRP A 9 16.54 -6.25 -1.00
CA TRP A 9 15.10 -5.98 -1.12
C TRP A 9 14.25 -6.76 -0.12
N GLU A 10 14.61 -8.02 0.16
CA GLU A 10 13.94 -8.82 1.20
C GLU A 10 14.19 -8.24 2.59
N ASP A 11 15.42 -7.80 2.86
CA ASP A 11 15.80 -7.15 4.11
C ASP A 11 15.08 -5.80 4.29
N GLU A 12 14.94 -5.00 3.23
CA GLU A 12 14.19 -3.75 3.26
C GLU A 12 12.71 -3.98 3.62
N LYS A 13 12.06 -4.95 2.98
CA LYS A 13 10.67 -5.32 3.31
C LYS A 13 10.53 -5.86 4.71
N ALA A 14 11.47 -6.68 5.17
CA ALA A 14 11.47 -7.19 6.53
C ALA A 14 11.64 -6.05 7.55
N MET A 15 12.53 -5.08 7.26
CA MET A 15 12.74 -3.89 8.08
C MET A 15 11.48 -3.02 8.13
N GLU A 16 10.86 -2.73 6.98
CA GLU A 16 9.61 -1.96 6.90
C GLU A 16 8.52 -2.61 7.76
N SER A 17 8.35 -3.93 7.63
CA SER A 17 7.35 -4.69 8.40
C SER A 17 7.63 -4.64 9.91
N LYS A 18 8.90 -4.73 10.32
CA LYS A 18 9.32 -4.58 11.72
C LYS A 18 9.03 -3.17 12.24
N ILE A 19 9.34 -2.13 11.47
CA ILE A 19 9.07 -0.73 11.85
C ILE A 19 7.57 -0.50 12.02
N LYS A 20 6.76 -0.98 11.08
CA LYS A 20 5.30 -0.89 11.16
C LYS A 20 4.79 -1.56 12.44
N LEU A 21 5.25 -2.78 12.72
CA LEU A 21 4.85 -3.52 13.91
C LEU A 21 5.23 -2.77 15.20
N LEU A 22 6.48 -2.30 15.29
CA LEU A 22 6.99 -1.55 16.44
C LEU A 22 6.20 -0.26 16.65
N THR A 23 5.84 0.44 15.57
CA THR A 23 5.00 1.64 15.60
C THR A 23 3.61 1.34 16.17
N ILE A 24 2.97 0.24 15.76
CA ILE A 24 1.67 -0.16 16.31
C ILE A 24 1.79 -0.52 17.79
N ILE A 25 2.79 -1.30 18.18
CA ILE A 25 3.00 -1.67 19.59
C ILE A 25 3.20 -0.41 20.44
N PHE A 26 4.05 0.51 19.99
CA PHE A 26 4.29 1.78 20.66
C PHE A 26 2.99 2.60 20.81
N LEU A 27 2.22 2.77 19.74
CA LEU A 27 0.95 3.51 19.78
C LEU A 27 -0.08 2.84 20.68
N LEU A 28 -0.18 1.50 20.67
CA LEU A 28 -1.07 0.76 21.56
C LEU A 28 -0.69 0.96 23.03
N SER A 29 0.59 0.81 23.35
CA SER A 29 1.11 1.03 24.71
C SER A 29 0.92 2.48 25.15
N PHE A 30 1.18 3.45 24.28
CA PHE A 30 0.99 4.86 24.56
C PHE A 30 -0.48 5.21 24.80
N SER A 31 -1.39 4.74 23.94
CA SER A 31 -2.83 4.96 24.13
C SER A 31 -3.35 4.30 25.41
N ALA A 32 -2.89 3.10 25.75
CA ALA A 32 -3.25 2.45 27.02
C ALA A 32 -2.74 3.22 28.25
N LEU A 33 -1.52 3.75 28.20
CA LEU A 33 -0.95 4.59 29.25
C LEU A 33 -1.75 5.90 29.41
N LEU A 34 -2.11 6.57 28.31
CA LEU A 34 -2.91 7.79 28.35
C LEU A 34 -4.25 7.53 29.06
N ILE A 35 -4.97 6.49 28.66
CA ILE A 35 -6.25 6.11 29.28
C ILE A 35 -6.10 5.92 30.78
N SER A 36 -5.07 5.19 31.21
CA SER A 36 -4.82 4.94 32.63
C SER A 36 -4.59 6.23 33.42
N ILE A 37 -3.82 7.18 32.88
CA ILE A 37 -3.57 8.48 33.52
C ILE A 37 -4.83 9.34 33.57
N PHE A 38 -5.55 9.48 32.44
CA PHE A 38 -6.72 10.35 32.36
C PHE A 38 -7.87 9.85 33.23
N GLN A 39 -8.13 8.54 33.26
CA GLN A 39 -9.22 7.98 34.08
C GLN A 39 -8.92 8.07 35.59
N THR A 40 -7.65 8.11 36.00
CA THR A 40 -7.29 8.23 37.42
C THR A 40 -7.27 9.68 37.91
N GLN A 41 -6.97 10.65 37.04
CA GLN A 41 -6.75 12.05 37.42
C GLN A 41 -7.85 13.02 36.97
N LEU A 42 -8.53 12.75 35.85
CA LEU A 42 -9.38 13.70 35.12
C LEU A 42 -10.72 13.05 34.76
N LYS A 43 -11.65 13.01 35.72
CA LYS A 43 -12.97 12.35 35.60
C LYS A 43 -13.97 13.00 34.62
N GLU A 44 -13.61 14.08 33.93
CA GLU A 44 -14.59 14.92 33.20
C GLU A 44 -14.39 15.02 31.67
N TYR A 45 -13.39 14.37 31.05
CA TYR A 45 -13.14 14.53 29.61
C TYR A 45 -12.70 13.26 28.87
N ASP A 46 -13.55 12.75 27.97
CA ASP A 46 -13.36 11.52 27.18
C ASP A 46 -12.56 11.68 25.87
N PHE A 47 -11.91 12.85 25.67
CA PHE A 47 -11.13 13.11 24.45
C PHE A 47 -10.06 12.04 24.18
N TYR A 48 -9.49 11.47 25.23
CA TYR A 48 -8.42 10.47 25.13
C TYR A 48 -8.85 9.15 24.44
N LEU A 49 -10.14 8.81 24.44
CA LEU A 49 -10.66 7.62 23.74
C LEU A 49 -10.49 7.74 22.21
N HIS A 50 -10.40 8.95 21.67
CA HIS A 50 -10.16 9.17 20.24
C HIS A 50 -8.74 8.74 19.82
N PHE A 51 -7.77 8.73 20.74
CA PHE A 51 -6.40 8.27 20.45
C PHE A 51 -6.33 6.76 20.23
N LEU A 52 -7.35 5.99 20.65
CA LEU A 52 -7.42 4.56 20.35
C LEU A 52 -7.66 4.28 18.87
N TYR A 53 -8.24 5.22 18.12
CA TYR A 53 -8.44 5.05 16.68
C TYR A 53 -7.12 5.08 15.90
N LEU A 54 -6.10 5.82 16.36
CA LEU A 54 -4.82 5.94 15.65
C LEU A 54 -4.14 4.59 15.38
N PRO A 55 -3.83 3.75 16.41
CA PRO A 55 -3.24 2.44 16.16
C PRO A 55 -4.18 1.51 15.38
N ILE A 56 -5.50 1.63 15.55
CA ILE A 56 -6.49 0.80 14.83
C ILE A 56 -6.46 1.10 13.34
N VAL A 57 -6.62 2.38 12.98
CA VAL A 57 -6.63 2.86 11.60
C VAL A 57 -5.30 2.54 10.93
N LEU A 58 -4.17 2.77 11.61
CA LEU A 58 -2.86 2.51 11.04
C LEU A 58 -2.61 1.02 10.82
N SER A 59 -3.09 0.17 11.74
CA SER A 59 -3.02 -1.29 11.60
C SER A 59 -3.83 -1.78 10.39
N THR A 60 -5.08 -1.35 10.24
CA THR A 60 -5.91 -1.76 9.09
C THR A 60 -5.52 -1.11 7.78
N PHE A 61 -4.91 0.08 7.82
CA PHE A 61 -4.35 0.73 6.65
C PHE A 61 -3.09 0.04 6.12
N TRP A 62 -2.26 -0.55 7.00
CA TRP A 62 -1.04 -1.25 6.57
C TRP A 62 -1.25 -2.73 6.24
N TRP A 63 -2.12 -3.41 6.98
CA TRP A 63 -2.36 -4.85 6.81
C TRP A 63 -3.77 -5.20 6.29
N GLY A 64 -4.55 -4.20 5.87
CA GLY A 64 -5.89 -4.41 5.34
C GLY A 64 -6.83 -5.03 6.38
N LYS A 65 -7.69 -5.95 5.94
CA LYS A 65 -8.61 -6.69 6.82
C LYS A 65 -7.90 -7.46 7.94
N LYS A 66 -6.63 -7.85 7.78
CA LYS A 66 -5.87 -8.55 8.84
C LYS A 66 -5.59 -7.65 10.04
N GLY A 67 -5.55 -6.33 9.83
CA GLY A 67 -5.34 -5.34 10.89
C GLY A 67 -6.51 -5.19 11.88
N ILE A 68 -7.69 -5.74 11.55
CA ILE A 68 -8.91 -5.68 12.39
C ILE A 68 -8.68 -6.32 13.77
N LEU A 69 -7.71 -7.23 13.89
CA LEU A 69 -7.36 -7.82 15.17
C LEU A 69 -7.02 -6.76 16.24
N ALA A 70 -6.42 -5.63 15.84
CA ALA A 70 -6.09 -4.53 16.76
C ALA A 70 -7.35 -3.92 17.40
N SER A 71 -8.43 -3.72 16.65
CA SER A 71 -9.69 -3.16 17.20
C SER A 71 -10.39 -4.15 18.12
N LEU A 72 -10.30 -5.46 17.85
CA LEU A 72 -10.89 -6.48 18.71
C LEU A 72 -10.16 -6.55 20.06
N ILE A 73 -8.83 -6.53 20.04
CA ILE A 73 -8.00 -6.55 21.26
C ILE A 73 -8.26 -5.29 22.09
N LEU A 74 -8.24 -4.11 21.48
CA LEU A 74 -8.48 -2.85 22.19
C LEU A 74 -9.90 -2.72 22.72
N GLY A 75 -10.92 -3.08 21.92
CA GLY A 75 -12.31 -3.05 22.35
C GLY A 75 -12.57 -4.00 23.52
N MET A 76 -12.01 -5.22 23.48
CA MET A 76 -12.10 -6.17 24.58
C MET A 76 -11.37 -5.67 25.83
N PHE A 77 -10.20 -5.06 25.67
CA PHE A 77 -9.45 -4.47 26.77
C PHE A 77 -10.24 -3.33 27.44
N LEU A 78 -10.87 -2.46 26.64
CA LEU A 78 -11.64 -1.32 27.14
C LEU A 78 -12.84 -1.77 27.99
N VAL A 79 -13.64 -2.71 27.48
CA VAL A 79 -14.81 -3.23 28.19
C VAL A 79 -14.41 -4.03 29.42
N SER A 80 -13.37 -4.87 29.34
CA SER A 80 -12.90 -5.65 30.50
C SER A 80 -12.34 -4.74 31.60
N ALA A 81 -11.61 -3.68 31.24
CA ALA A 81 -11.14 -2.69 32.19
C ALA A 81 -12.29 -1.94 32.90
N ALA A 82 -13.38 -1.65 32.20
CA ALA A 82 -14.58 -1.05 32.82
C ALA A 82 -15.24 -2.00 33.83
N VAL A 83 -15.36 -3.29 33.49
CA VAL A 83 -15.95 -4.31 34.39
C VAL A 83 -15.10 -4.52 35.65
N VAL A 84 -13.77 -4.65 35.51
CA VAL A 84 -12.86 -4.86 36.64
C VAL A 84 -12.90 -3.68 37.63
N ARG A 85 -13.11 -2.47 37.12
CA ARG A 85 -13.21 -1.25 37.93
C ARG A 85 -14.57 -1.04 38.56
N HIS A 86 -15.53 -1.93 38.31
CA HIS A 86 -16.89 -1.84 38.81
C HIS A 86 -17.55 -0.50 38.44
N GLU A 87 -17.29 -0.02 37.22
CA GLU A 87 -17.90 1.22 36.73
C GLU A 87 -19.43 1.08 36.68
N PRO A 88 -20.17 2.20 36.82
CA PRO A 88 -21.62 2.20 36.70
C PRO A 88 -22.09 1.58 35.38
N SER A 89 -23.27 0.97 35.38
CA SER A 89 -23.84 0.31 34.19
C SER A 89 -23.97 1.23 32.98
N GLY A 90 -24.17 2.54 33.21
CA GLY A 90 -24.22 3.54 32.14
C GLY A 90 -22.87 3.73 31.43
N GLU A 91 -21.75 3.64 32.14
CA GLU A 91 -20.42 3.79 31.54
C GLU A 91 -20.01 2.54 30.77
N ILE A 92 -20.31 1.34 31.30
CA ILE A 92 -20.08 0.07 30.60
C ILE A 92 -20.79 0.05 29.24
N PHE A 93 -21.99 0.65 29.15
CA PHE A 93 -22.69 0.82 27.88
C PHE A 93 -21.94 1.74 26.91
N SER A 94 -21.40 2.88 27.38
CA SER A 94 -20.58 3.79 26.54
C SER A 94 -19.36 3.08 25.96
N TYR A 95 -18.57 2.42 26.81
CA TYR A 95 -17.38 1.66 26.39
C TYR A 95 -17.72 0.53 25.40
N SER A 96 -18.92 -0.04 25.49
CA SER A 96 -19.39 -1.04 24.52
C SER A 96 -19.68 -0.43 23.15
N ILE A 97 -20.29 0.76 23.11
CA ILE A 97 -20.51 1.50 21.87
C ILE A 97 -19.17 1.89 21.22
N GLU A 98 -18.21 2.35 22.01
CA GLU A 98 -16.87 2.69 21.52
C GLU A 98 -16.14 1.47 20.93
N ALA A 99 -16.21 0.31 21.58
CA ALA A 99 -15.65 -0.94 21.06
C ALA A 99 -16.30 -1.35 19.71
N ILE A 100 -17.61 -1.15 19.56
CA ILE A 100 -18.31 -1.37 18.29
C ILE A 100 -17.83 -0.38 17.23
N LEU A 101 -17.67 0.90 17.58
CA LEU A 101 -17.16 1.92 16.66
C LEU A 101 -15.73 1.63 16.20
N PHE A 102 -14.86 1.16 17.09
CA PHE A 102 -13.52 0.68 16.73
C PHE A 102 -13.57 -0.41 15.68
N PHE A 103 -14.46 -1.39 15.84
CA PHE A 103 -14.64 -2.47 14.88
C PHE A 103 -15.16 -1.97 13.53
N ILE A 104 -16.16 -1.08 13.54
CA ILE A 104 -16.72 -0.48 12.31
C ILE A 104 -15.64 0.30 11.55
N VAL A 105 -14.89 1.17 12.24
CA VAL A 105 -13.81 1.94 11.61
C VAL A 105 -12.73 1.02 11.07
N ALA A 106 -12.34 0.00 11.84
CA ALA A 106 -11.35 -1.00 11.40
C ALA A 106 -11.81 -1.73 10.13
N LEU A 107 -13.08 -2.12 10.07
CA LEU A 107 -13.67 -2.80 8.92
C LEU A 107 -13.68 -1.89 7.68
N LEU A 108 -14.14 -0.65 7.82
CA LEU A 108 -14.19 0.31 6.72
C LEU A 108 -12.80 0.61 6.16
N VAL A 109 -11.84 0.95 7.03
CA VAL A 109 -10.46 1.24 6.61
C VAL A 109 -9.78 -0.01 6.04
N GLY A 110 -10.04 -1.18 6.63
CA GLY A 110 -9.47 -2.45 6.14
C GLY A 110 -9.96 -2.82 4.74
N ILE A 111 -11.26 -2.65 4.45
CA ILE A 111 -11.83 -2.87 3.11
C ILE A 111 -11.23 -1.88 2.11
N LEU A 112 -11.22 -0.58 2.45
CA LEU A 112 -10.69 0.45 1.57
C LEU A 112 -9.19 0.25 1.27
N SER A 113 -8.43 -0.20 2.26
CA SER A 113 -7.01 -0.51 2.09
C SER A 113 -6.80 -1.70 1.16
N ASP A 114 -7.61 -2.75 1.27
CA ASP A 114 -7.51 -3.91 0.38
C ASP A 114 -7.87 -3.52 -1.06
N GLU A 115 -8.99 -2.80 -1.26
CA GLU A 115 -9.43 -2.34 -2.58
C GLU A 115 -8.38 -1.46 -3.26
N LYS A 116 -7.78 -0.52 -2.53
CA LYS A 116 -6.69 0.30 -3.02
C LYS A 116 -5.47 -0.54 -3.43
N ASN A 117 -5.10 -1.53 -2.62
CA ASN A 117 -3.96 -2.39 -2.90
C ASN A 117 -4.21 -3.29 -4.11
N ASP A 118 -5.44 -3.77 -4.30
CA ASP A 118 -5.82 -4.57 -5.46
C ASP A 118 -5.83 -3.72 -6.74
N ALA A 119 -6.37 -2.49 -6.71
CA ALA A 119 -6.30 -1.57 -7.84
C ALA A 119 -4.85 -1.24 -8.26
N LEU A 120 -3.95 -1.03 -7.29
CA LEU A 120 -2.53 -0.83 -7.55
C LEU A 120 -1.85 -2.06 -8.18
N ARG A 121 -2.25 -3.27 -7.78
CA ARG A 121 -1.73 -4.51 -8.37
C ARG A 121 -2.18 -4.67 -9.81
N GLU A 122 -3.45 -4.40 -10.11
CA GLU A 122 -3.98 -4.44 -11.46
C GLU A 122 -3.26 -3.44 -12.37
N GLU A 123 -3.04 -2.20 -11.91
CA GLU A 123 -2.28 -1.20 -12.64
C GLU A 123 -0.82 -1.66 -12.91
N MET A 124 -0.15 -2.19 -11.88
CA MET A 124 1.21 -2.69 -12.00
C MET A 124 1.29 -3.86 -13.00
N GLN A 125 0.33 -4.78 -12.94
CA GLN A 125 0.26 -5.91 -13.84
C GLN A 125 0.04 -5.44 -15.28
N PHE A 126 -0.88 -4.50 -15.49
CA PHE A 126 -1.10 -3.90 -16.80
C PHE A 126 0.19 -3.25 -17.36
N LYS A 127 0.94 -2.51 -16.52
CA LYS A 127 2.23 -1.91 -16.90
C LYS A 127 3.26 -2.98 -17.28
N MET A 128 3.38 -4.04 -16.49
CA MET A 128 4.31 -5.15 -16.78
C MET A 128 3.94 -5.91 -18.06
N ASP A 129 2.65 -6.25 -18.22
CA ASP A 129 2.15 -6.95 -19.40
C ASP A 129 2.34 -6.09 -20.66
N THR A 130 2.01 -4.80 -20.60
CA THR A 130 2.23 -3.85 -21.70
C THR A 130 3.71 -3.79 -22.07
N ALA A 131 4.61 -3.63 -21.09
CA ALA A 131 6.05 -3.61 -21.34
C ALA A 131 6.50 -4.89 -22.07
N HIS A 132 6.07 -6.05 -21.60
CA HIS A 132 6.43 -7.34 -22.19
C HIS A 132 5.88 -7.52 -23.62
N TYR A 133 4.58 -7.26 -23.83
CA TYR A 133 3.92 -7.49 -25.11
C TYR A 133 4.36 -6.50 -26.20
N PHE A 134 4.74 -5.27 -25.85
CA PHE A 134 5.18 -4.28 -26.83
C PHE A 134 6.70 -4.24 -27.00
N PHE A 135 7.51 -4.24 -25.94
CA PHE A 135 8.96 -4.07 -26.11
C PHE A 135 9.63 -5.26 -26.78
N ASN A 136 9.15 -6.49 -26.56
CA ASN A 136 9.73 -7.68 -27.20
C ASN A 136 9.64 -7.60 -28.73
N PRO A 137 8.46 -7.48 -29.36
CA PRO A 137 8.37 -7.36 -30.82
C PRO A 137 8.98 -6.06 -31.36
N LEU A 138 8.92 -4.94 -30.64
CA LEU A 138 9.59 -3.69 -31.06
C LEU A 138 11.11 -3.84 -31.13
N CYS A 139 11.71 -4.52 -30.14
CA CYS A 139 13.14 -4.82 -30.14
C CYS A 139 13.53 -5.73 -31.31
N ILE A 140 12.69 -6.72 -31.63
CA ILE A 140 12.88 -7.59 -32.79
C ILE A 140 12.79 -6.79 -34.09
N ALA A 141 11.79 -5.91 -34.23
CA ALA A 141 11.61 -5.07 -35.40
C ALA A 141 12.80 -4.11 -35.59
N GLU A 142 13.25 -3.43 -34.53
CA GLU A 142 14.44 -2.58 -34.57
C GLU A 142 15.68 -3.37 -34.98
N GLY A 143 15.90 -4.56 -34.42
CA GLY A 143 17.02 -5.43 -34.76
C GLY A 143 17.00 -5.88 -36.23
N ASN A 144 15.83 -6.25 -36.75
CA ASN A 144 15.67 -6.64 -38.16
C ASN A 144 15.92 -5.47 -39.11
N ILE A 145 15.43 -4.26 -38.79
CA ILE A 145 15.68 -3.06 -39.60
C ILE A 145 17.17 -2.67 -39.56
N ASP A 146 17.81 -2.77 -38.39
CA ASP A 146 19.26 -2.51 -38.24
C ASP A 146 20.12 -3.48 -39.07
N LEU A 147 19.71 -4.75 -39.15
CA LEU A 147 20.35 -5.73 -40.04
C LEU A 147 20.12 -5.38 -41.51
N ALA A 148 18.88 -5.04 -41.89
CA ALA A 148 18.56 -4.66 -43.27
C ALA A 148 19.33 -3.42 -43.73
N LEU A 149 19.50 -2.41 -42.86
CA LEU A 149 20.25 -1.19 -43.15
C LEU A 149 21.74 -1.43 -43.46
N LYS A 150 22.36 -2.43 -42.83
CA LYS A 150 23.80 -2.74 -43.04
C LYS A 150 24.10 -3.21 -44.46
N ASP A 151 23.18 -3.97 -45.04
CA ASP A 151 23.36 -4.61 -46.35
C ASP A 151 22.51 -3.95 -47.47
N ALA A 152 21.77 -2.87 -47.16
CA ALA A 152 20.84 -2.23 -48.10
C ALA A 152 21.55 -1.40 -49.18
N PRO A 153 21.07 -1.45 -50.45
CA PRO A 153 21.41 -0.47 -51.47
C PRO A 153 21.01 0.95 -51.07
N GLU A 154 21.74 1.95 -51.55
CA GLU A 154 21.52 3.35 -51.18
C GLU A 154 20.11 3.87 -51.49
N GLU A 155 19.43 3.30 -52.49
CA GLU A 155 18.06 3.64 -52.86
C GLU A 155 17.01 3.26 -51.78
N ILE A 156 17.24 2.23 -50.97
CA ILE A 156 16.24 1.72 -49.99
C ILE A 156 16.60 2.14 -48.56
N LYS A 157 17.82 2.63 -48.32
CA LYS A 157 18.27 3.06 -46.99
C LYS A 157 17.38 4.14 -46.38
N GLU A 158 16.97 5.13 -47.17
CA GLU A 158 16.13 6.23 -46.67
C GLU A 158 14.76 5.71 -46.17
N GLU A 159 14.17 4.75 -46.88
CA GLU A 159 12.91 4.10 -46.48
C GLU A 159 13.07 3.27 -45.19
N LEU A 160 14.17 2.52 -45.07
CA LEU A 160 14.48 1.73 -43.87
C LEU A 160 14.77 2.61 -42.65
N GLU A 161 15.48 3.73 -42.82
CA GLU A 161 15.69 4.71 -41.75
C GLU A 161 14.38 5.35 -41.30
N ALA A 162 13.48 5.67 -42.25
CA ALA A 162 12.16 6.17 -41.93
C ALA A 162 11.33 5.15 -41.13
N ALA A 163 11.38 3.87 -41.52
CA ALA A 163 10.74 2.76 -40.80
C ALA A 163 11.34 2.59 -39.39
N GLN A 164 12.67 2.64 -39.25
CA GLN A 164 13.34 2.55 -37.95
C GLN A 164 12.90 3.67 -37.02
N LYS A 165 12.87 4.92 -37.53
CA LYS A 165 12.37 6.08 -36.78
C LYS A 165 10.92 5.86 -36.34
N ALA A 166 10.04 5.36 -37.22
CA ALA A 166 8.65 5.07 -36.85
C ALA A 166 8.53 4.04 -35.72
N VAL A 167 9.30 2.95 -35.75
CA VAL A 167 9.32 1.93 -34.69
C VAL A 167 9.85 2.52 -33.38
N GLN A 168 10.90 3.33 -33.42
CA GLN A 168 11.44 4.02 -32.25
C GLN A 168 10.43 4.99 -31.62
N ARG A 169 9.66 5.71 -32.45
CA ARG A 169 8.57 6.59 -31.98
C ARG A 169 7.51 5.79 -31.22
N ILE A 170 7.07 4.65 -31.77
CA ILE A 170 6.11 3.76 -31.10
C ILE A 170 6.68 3.25 -29.77
N LYS A 171 7.94 2.82 -29.77
CA LYS A 171 8.63 2.37 -28.55
C LYS A 171 8.70 3.45 -27.47
N LYS A 172 8.91 4.71 -27.87
CA LYS A 172 8.93 5.85 -26.96
C LYS A 172 7.53 6.12 -26.38
N VAL A 173 6.48 6.09 -27.20
CA VAL A 173 5.09 6.23 -26.73
C VAL A 173 4.73 5.13 -25.73
N VAL A 174 5.03 3.87 -26.05
CA VAL A 174 4.77 2.73 -25.14
C VAL A 174 5.51 2.91 -23.82
N ARG A 175 6.78 3.36 -23.87
CA ARG A 175 7.55 3.66 -22.67
C ARG A 175 6.88 4.74 -21.82
N ASN A 176 6.47 5.84 -22.43
CA ASN A 176 5.80 6.93 -21.72
C ASN A 176 4.47 6.48 -21.10
N VAL A 177 3.74 5.57 -21.75
CA VAL A 177 2.50 4.99 -21.21
C VAL A 177 2.78 4.09 -20.00
N VAL A 178 3.81 3.24 -20.07
CA VAL A 178 4.16 2.32 -18.98
C VAL A 178 4.76 3.06 -17.78
N GLU A 179 5.64 4.02 -18.03
CA GLU A 179 6.39 4.73 -16.97
C GLU A 179 5.60 5.91 -16.40
N GLU A 180 4.98 6.73 -17.25
CA GLU A 180 4.31 7.97 -16.83
C GLU A 180 2.78 7.90 -16.90
N GLY A 181 2.19 6.88 -17.53
CA GLY A 181 0.74 6.80 -17.73
C GLY A 181 0.21 7.83 -18.74
N LYS A 182 1.06 8.39 -19.61
CA LYS A 182 0.68 9.43 -20.57
C LYS A 182 0.95 8.97 -22.00
N VAL A 183 0.02 9.29 -22.89
CA VAL A 183 0.17 9.01 -24.33
C VAL A 183 0.75 10.24 -25.02
N TYR A 184 2.07 10.28 -25.14
CA TYR A 184 2.78 11.26 -25.96
C TYR A 184 4.05 10.65 -26.53
N GLU A 185 4.57 11.27 -27.58
CA GLU A 185 5.76 10.82 -28.28
C GLU A 185 7.05 11.43 -27.74
#